data_AF-A0A3D2KM36-F1
#
_entry.id   AF-A0A3D2KM36-F1
#
_cell.length_a   1.000
_cell.length_b   1.000
_cell.length_c   1.000
_cell.angle_alpha   90.00
_cell.angle_beta   90.00
_cell.angle_gamma   90.00
#
_symmetry.space_group_name_H-M   'P 1'
#
loop_
_entity.id
_entity.type
_entity.pdbx_description
1 polymer ?
#
loop_
_entity_poly.entity_id
_entity_poly.type
_entity_poly.pdbx_seq_one_letter_code
_entity_poly.pdbx_strand_id
1 'polypeptide(L)'
;MLLVVACAVVGLVSDLDQLRTLALGFDRRLLGPIFLLAPANYLFRFYKWRILLSRAGIDLPARVSLGVFMAGLSMTVTPAKTGELVKAYYLREIAGVPYSAGAAVVVAERILD
;
A
#
# COMPACT_ATOMS: atom_id res chain seq x y z
N MET A 1 13.64 16.97 34.09
CA MET A 1 13.83 15.72 33.32
C MET A 1 12.95 14.57 33.85
N LEU A 2 13.01 14.22 35.14
CA LEU A 2 12.16 13.16 35.75
C LEU A 2 10.64 13.38 35.60
N LEU A 3 10.16 14.61 35.75
CA LEU A 3 8.73 14.96 35.61
C LEU A 3 8.19 14.74 34.18
N VAL A 4 9.00 15.02 33.16
CA VAL A 4 8.64 14.83 31.74
C VAL A 4 8.56 13.33 31.41
N VAL A 5 9.50 12.54 31.94
CA VAL A 5 9.49 11.08 31.78
C VAL A 5 8.29 10.47 32.48
N ALA A 6 7.97 10.92 33.71
CA ALA A 6 6.79 10.45 34.43
C ALA A 6 5.48 10.78 33.69
N CYS A 7 5.32 12.00 33.18
CA CYS A 7 4.16 12.37 32.37
C CYS A 7 4.06 11.58 31.05
N ALA A 8 5.19 11.33 30.38
CA ALA A 8 5.21 10.54 29.15
C ALA A 8 4.83 9.07 29.39
N VAL A 9 5.30 8.48 30.49
CA VAL A 9 4.96 7.11 30.89
C VAL A 9 3.49 7.00 31.29
N VAL A 10 2.98 7.94 32.09
CA VAL A 10 1.56 7.96 32.49
C VAL A 10 0.65 8.20 31.30
N GLY A 11 1.03 9.08 30.36
CA GLY A 11 0.34 9.29 29.10
C GLY A 11 0.26 8.01 28.27
N LEU A 12 1.40 7.34 28.05
CA LEU A 12 1.43 6.07 27.32
C LEU A 12 0.56 4.99 27.97
N VAL A 13 0.58 4.85 29.30
CA VAL A 13 -0.22 3.84 30.00
C VAL A 13 -1.72 4.18 29.97
N SER A 14 -2.08 5.46 30.12
CA SER A 14 -3.48 5.90 30.07
C SER A 14 -4.08 5.75 28.67
N ASP A 15 -3.31 6.04 27.63
CA ASP A 15 -3.69 5.81 26.23
C ASP A 15 -3.90 4.32 25.95
N LEU A 16 -3.10 3.44 26.54
CA LEU A 16 -3.27 1.99 26.38
C LEU A 16 -4.58 1.48 26.99
N ASP A 17 -4.97 1.98 28.16
CA ASP A 17 -6.24 1.60 28.80
C ASP A 17 -7.45 2.15 28.04
N GLN A 18 -7.35 3.38 27.50
CA GLN A 18 -8.37 3.95 26.60
C GLN A 18 -8.47 3.18 25.28
N LEU A 19 -7.34 2.83 24.65
CA LEU A 19 -7.32 2.01 23.44
C LEU A 19 -7.92 0.63 23.69
N ARG A 20 -7.65 0.02 24.86
CA ARG A 20 -8.22 -1.28 25.23
C ARG A 20 -9.73 -1.21 25.44
N THR A 21 -10.23 -0.16 26.10
CA THR A 21 -11.68 0.02 26.29
C THR A 21 -12.40 0.31 24.97
N LEU A 22 -11.81 1.12 24.08
CA LEU A 22 -12.31 1.36 22.72
C LEU A 22 -12.29 0.09 21.86
N ALA A 23 -11.22 -0.71 21.93
CA ALA A 23 -11.10 -1.96 21.19
C ALA A 23 -12.11 -3.02 21.68
N LEU A 24 -12.40 -3.06 22.98
CA LEU A 24 -13.39 -3.97 23.57
C LEU A 24 -14.85 -3.50 23.35
N GLY A 25 -15.06 -2.19 23.17
CA GLY A 25 -16.35 -1.60 22.79
C GLY A 25 -16.63 -1.64 21.28
N PHE A 26 -15.67 -2.09 20.47
CA PHE A 26 -15.81 -2.14 19.02
C PHE A 26 -16.83 -3.21 18.59
N ASP A 27 -17.80 -2.82 17.76
CA ASP A 27 -18.83 -3.75 17.29
C ASP A 27 -18.20 -4.85 16.43
N ARG A 28 -18.22 -6.09 16.96
CA ARG A 28 -17.64 -7.27 16.30
C ARG A 28 -18.29 -7.56 14.95
N ARG A 29 -19.52 -7.08 14.72
CA ARG A 29 -20.20 -7.19 13.42
C ARG A 29 -19.48 -6.44 12.31
N LEU A 30 -18.75 -5.37 12.65
CA LEU A 30 -17.95 -4.59 11.72
C LEU A 30 -16.63 -5.27 11.36
N LEU A 31 -16.13 -6.22 12.16
CA LEU A 31 -14.89 -6.93 11.87
C LEU A 31 -14.97 -7.65 10.52
N GLY A 32 -16.07 -8.37 10.26
CA GLY A 32 -16.29 -9.07 8.98
C GLY A 32 -16.13 -8.17 7.75
N PRO A 33 -16.91 -7.08 7.61
CA PRO A 33 -16.77 -6.15 6.50
C PRO A 33 -15.41 -5.45 6.48
N ILE A 34 -14.80 -5.12 7.63
CA ILE A 34 -13.45 -4.52 7.65
C ILE A 34 -12.41 -5.47 7.06
N PHE A 35 -12.42 -6.74 7.47
CA PHE A 35 -11.50 -7.76 6.96
C PHE A 35 -11.72 -8.07 5.48
N LEU A 36 -12.92 -7.84 4.96
CA LEU A 36 -13.23 -8.03 3.53
C LEU A 36 -12.91 -6.77 2.69
N LEU A 37 -13.26 -5.59 3.19
CA LEU A 37 -13.10 -4.31 2.48
C LEU A 37 -11.63 -3.91 2.39
N ALA A 38 -10.83 -4.20 3.41
CA ALA A 38 -9.40 -3.91 3.41
C ALA A 38 -8.67 -4.56 2.21
N PRO A 39 -8.73 -5.89 1.97
CA PRO A 39 -8.13 -6.50 0.79
C PRO A 39 -8.86 -6.14 -0.51
N ALA A 40 -10.18 -5.93 -0.48
CA ALA A 40 -10.92 -5.51 -1.66
C ALA A 40 -10.39 -4.19 -2.23
N ASN A 41 -10.03 -3.23 -1.37
CA ASN A 41 -9.40 -1.98 -1.79
C ASN A 41 -8.09 -2.20 -2.56
N TYR A 42 -7.21 -3.10 -2.08
CA TYR A 42 -5.98 -3.45 -2.79
C TYR A 42 -6.25 -4.17 -4.11
N LEU A 43 -7.33 -4.95 -4.17
CA LEU A 43 -7.75 -5.64 -5.39
C LEU A 43 -8.20 -4.63 -6.48
N PHE A 44 -8.95 -3.60 -6.11
CA PHE A 44 -9.34 -2.54 -7.04
C PHE A 44 -8.13 -1.75 -7.54
N ARG A 45 -7.17 -1.45 -6.66
CA ARG A 45 -5.89 -0.82 -7.05
C ARG A 45 -5.10 -1.70 -8.02
N PHE A 46 -5.04 -3.01 -7.77
CA PHE A 46 -4.40 -3.95 -8.68
C PHE A 46 -5.12 -4.00 -10.04
N TYR A 47 -6.45 -3.94 -10.06
CA TYR A 47 -7.20 -3.90 -11.31
C TYR A 47 -6.93 -2.61 -12.11
N LYS A 48 -6.88 -1.46 -11.44
CA LYS A 48 -6.47 -0.17 -12.05
C LYS A 48 -5.08 -0.28 -12.68
N TRP A 49 -4.13 -0.87 -11.96
CA TRP A 49 -2.78 -1.13 -12.45
C TRP A 49 -2.77 -1.97 -13.73
N ARG A 50 -3.54 -3.06 -13.78
CA ARG A 50 -3.65 -3.90 -14.98
C ARG A 50 -4.24 -3.15 -16.18
N ILE A 51 -5.24 -2.29 -15.95
CA ILE A 51 -5.82 -1.46 -17.02
C ILE A 51 -4.79 -0.47 -17.55
N LEU A 52 -4.03 0.17 -16.66
CA LEU A 52 -2.98 1.13 -17.05
C LEU A 52 -1.89 0.44 -17.89
N LEU A 53 -1.44 -0.75 -17.48
CA LEU A 53 -0.48 -1.54 -18.27
C LEU A 53 -1.03 -1.91 -19.65
N SER A 54 -2.27 -2.40 -19.70
CA SER A 54 -2.92 -2.76 -20.97
C SER A 54 -3.06 -1.55 -21.90
N ARG A 55 -3.41 -0.37 -21.37
CA ARG A 55 -3.49 0.88 -22.14
C ARG A 55 -2.13 1.38 -22.60
N ALA A 56 -1.06 1.08 -21.86
CA ALA A 56 0.31 1.35 -22.26
C ALA A 56 0.87 0.30 -23.25
N GLY A 57 0.07 -0.68 -23.68
CA GLY A 57 0.49 -1.74 -24.59
C GLY A 57 1.41 -2.79 -23.94
N ILE A 58 1.44 -2.83 -22.61
CA ILE A 58 2.25 -3.77 -21.84
C ILE A 58 1.39 -4.98 -21.48
N ASP A 59 1.61 -6.11 -22.14
CA ASP A 59 0.94 -7.37 -21.85
C ASP A 59 1.75 -8.20 -20.87
N LEU A 60 1.19 -8.45 -19.67
CA LEU A 60 1.80 -9.26 -18.63
C LEU A 60 0.79 -10.29 -18.10
N PRO A 61 1.23 -11.55 -17.86
CA PRO A 61 0.42 -12.52 -17.14
C PRO A 61 -0.02 -11.95 -15.78
N ALA A 62 -1.30 -12.16 -15.43
CA ALA A 62 -1.89 -11.58 -14.22
C ALA A 62 -1.11 -11.91 -12.94
N ARG A 63 -0.55 -13.12 -12.84
CA ARG A 63 0.28 -13.56 -11.70
C ARG A 63 1.58 -12.74 -11.58
N VAL A 64 2.22 -12.46 -12.70
CA VAL A 64 3.47 -11.68 -12.75
C VAL A 64 3.16 -10.21 -12.41
N SER A 65 2.12 -9.65 -13.04
CA SER A 65 1.65 -8.29 -12.77
C SER A 65 1.29 -8.10 -11.28
N LEU A 66 0.69 -9.11 -10.65
CA LEU A 66 0.38 -9.10 -9.21
C LEU A 66 1.65 -9.07 -8.36
N GLY A 67 2.66 -9.87 -8.71
CA GLY A 67 3.97 -9.84 -8.05
C GLY A 67 4.64 -8.46 -8.14
N VAL A 68 4.63 -7.84 -9.32
CA VAL A 68 5.13 -6.48 -9.53
C VAL A 68 4.36 -5.46 -8.68
N PHE A 69 3.03 -5.56 -8.65
CA PHE A 69 2.19 -4.66 -7.85
C PHE A 69 2.48 -4.80 -6.35
N MET A 70 2.60 -6.03 -5.84
CA MET A 70 2.93 -6.31 -4.44
C MET A 70 4.33 -5.82 -4.05
N ALA A 71 5.31 -5.98 -4.95
CA ALA A 71 6.65 -5.45 -4.74
C ALA A 71 6.67 -3.91 -4.67
N GLY A 72 5.78 -3.23 -5.41
CA GLY A 72 5.59 -1.79 -5.28
C GLY A 72 4.97 -1.38 -3.94
N LEU A 73 4.05 -2.19 -3.38
CA LEU A 73 3.43 -1.92 -2.08
C LEU A 73 4.39 -2.05 -0.90
N SER A 74 5.35 -2.99 -0.97
CA SER A 74 6.33 -3.17 0.12
C SER A 74 7.25 -1.96 0.29
N MET A 75 7.42 -1.16 -0.77
CA MET A 75 8.30 0.01 -0.76
C MET A 75 7.56 1.35 -0.56
N THR A 76 6.27 1.33 -0.18
CA THR A 76 5.49 2.55 0.07
C THR A 76 5.99 3.39 1.26
N VAL A 77 6.78 2.80 2.18
CA VAL A 77 7.32 3.49 3.38
C VAL A 77 8.48 4.44 3.05
N THR A 78 8.95 4.47 1.81
CA THR A 78 10.05 5.35 1.38
C THR A 78 9.62 6.83 1.26
N PRO A 79 10.51 7.79 1.61
CA PRO A 79 10.22 9.21 1.41
C PRO A 79 9.93 9.49 -0.07
N ALA A 80 8.92 10.32 -0.34
CA ALA A 80 8.36 10.60 -1.68
C ALA A 80 7.73 9.39 -2.41
N LYS A 81 7.50 8.24 -1.75
CA LYS A 81 7.00 6.99 -2.37
C LYS A 81 7.82 6.54 -3.59
N THR A 82 9.10 6.93 -3.65
CA THR A 82 10.02 6.58 -4.74
C THR A 82 10.18 5.07 -4.91
N GLY A 83 9.95 4.32 -3.83
CA GLY A 83 9.90 2.86 -3.83
C GLY A 83 8.91 2.24 -4.81
N GLU A 84 7.87 2.96 -5.23
CA GLU A 84 6.94 2.44 -6.25
C GLU A 84 7.56 2.39 -7.66
N LEU A 85 8.65 3.13 -7.92
CA LEU A 85 9.42 3.02 -9.16
C LEU A 85 10.10 1.65 -9.30
N VAL A 86 10.19 0.86 -8.22
CA VAL A 86 10.63 -0.54 -8.31
C VAL A 86 9.72 -1.34 -9.25
N LYS A 87 8.44 -0.96 -9.40
CA LYS A 87 7.55 -1.56 -10.41
C LYS A 87 8.09 -1.36 -11.83
N ALA A 88 8.58 -0.16 -12.15
CA ALA A 88 9.18 0.14 -13.44
C ALA A 88 10.48 -0.64 -13.67
N TYR A 89 11.26 -0.84 -12.61
CA TYR A 89 12.43 -1.72 -12.65
C TYR A 89 12.04 -3.17 -12.94
N TYR A 90 11.05 -3.73 -12.23
CA TYR A 90 10.60 -5.10 -12.48
C TYR A 90 9.94 -5.29 -13.85
N LEU A 91 9.21 -4.29 -14.35
CA LEU A 91 8.68 -4.33 -15.72
C LEU A 91 9.80 -4.38 -16.76
N ARG A 92 10.90 -3.66 -16.52
CA ARG A 92 12.09 -3.76 -17.36
C ARG A 92 12.73 -5.14 -17.29
N GLU A 93 12.93 -5.65 -16.08
CA GLU A 93 13.67 -6.90 -15.87
C GLU A 93 12.88 -8.14 -16.33
N ILE A 94 11.58 -8.18 -16.05
CA ILE A 94 10.74 -9.36 -16.30
C ILE A 94 10.12 -9.32 -17.69
N ALA A 95 9.77 -8.13 -18.19
CA ALA A 95 9.00 -7.96 -19.42
C ALA A 95 9.71 -7.15 -20.50
N GLY A 96 10.96 -6.73 -20.27
CA GLY A 96 11.75 -5.96 -21.25
C GLY A 96 11.20 -4.56 -21.53
N VAL A 97 10.26 -4.06 -20.73
CA VAL A 97 9.65 -2.74 -20.93
C VAL A 97 10.69 -1.65 -20.67
N PRO A 98 10.81 -0.63 -21.53
CA PRO A 98 11.69 0.51 -21.26
C PRO A 98 11.37 1.13 -19.90
N TYR A 99 12.40 1.39 -19.08
CA TYR A 99 12.21 1.94 -17.73
C TYR A 99 11.40 3.24 -17.75
N SER A 100 11.61 4.10 -18.74
CA SER A 100 10.85 5.34 -18.93
C SER A 100 9.35 5.11 -19.14
N ALA A 101 8.98 4.09 -19.94
CA ALA A 101 7.58 3.72 -20.15
C ALA A 101 6.96 3.14 -18.87
N GLY A 102 7.66 2.24 -18.18
CA GLY A 102 7.22 1.71 -16.88
C GLY A 102 7.06 2.80 -15.82
N ALA A 103 8.01 3.75 -15.75
CA ALA A 103 7.96 4.87 -14.83
C ALA A 103 6.81 5.83 -15.16
N ALA A 104 6.55 6.11 -16.44
CA ALA A 104 5.40 6.90 -16.87
C ALA A 104 4.07 6.27 -16.44
N VAL A 105 3.95 4.94 -16.52
CA VAL A 105 2.77 4.21 -16.03
C VAL A 105 2.61 4.35 -14.51
N VAL A 106 3.70 4.24 -13.75
CA VAL A 106 3.68 4.46 -12.29
C VAL A 106 3.27 5.90 -11.95
N VAL A 107 3.82 6.90 -12.65
CA VAL A 107 3.43 8.31 -12.47
C VAL A 107 1.95 8.53 -12.81
N ALA A 108 1.48 7.95 -13.92
CA ALA A 108 0.06 8.01 -14.29
C ALA A 108 -0.83 7.35 -13.22
N GLU A 109 -0.40 6.22 -12.65
CA GLU A 109 -1.09 5.56 -11.54
C GLU A 109 -1.24 6.48 -10.33
N ARG A 110 -0.21 7.32 -10.03
CA ARG A 110 -0.22 8.31 -8.93
C ARG A 110 -1.13 9.51 -9.19
N ILE A 111 -1.14 10.02 -10.40
CA ILE A 111 -2.04 11.14 -10.77
C ILE A 111 -3.50 10.70 -10.68
N LEU A 112 -3.77 9.43 -10.97
CA LEU A 112 -5.09 8.80 -10.89
C LEU A 112 -5.40 8.14 -9.54
N ASP A 113 -4.50 8.23 -8.55
CA ASP A 113 -4.72 7.71 -7.19
C ASP A 113 -5.24 8.80 -6.26
#